data_AF-A0A2V9JME7-F1
#
_entry.id   AF-A0A2V9JME7-F1
#
_cell.length_a   1.000
_cell.length_b   1.000
_cell.length_c   1.000
_cell.angle_alpha   90.00
_cell.angle_beta   90.00
_cell.angle_gamma   90.00
#
_symmetry.space_group_name_H-M   'P 1'
#
loop_
_entity.id
_entity.type
_entity.pdbx_description
1 polymer ?
#
loop_
_entity_poly.entity_id
_entity_poly.type
_entity_poly.pdbx_seq_one_letter_code
_entity_poly.pdbx_strand_id
1 'polypeptide(L)'
;MPSSETKPPEPEPEEKKKDEKPEDKIKTNDYWQGRFKSVRARLAKAEEEQQLVEDELNLLRVQQAREIAPEVQKELQQKIADKTAELETKRAASEKVKKALDELEEEFKKSGAPEEWSKAE
;
A
#
# COMPACT_ATOMS: atom_id res chain seq x y z
N MET A 1 34.29 -50.24 48.40
CA MET A 1 35.55 -49.50 48.62
C MET A 1 35.31 -48.07 48.14
N PRO A 2 35.73 -47.05 48.89
CA PRO A 2 34.82 -46.17 49.64
C PRO A 2 34.29 -44.96 48.88
N SER A 3 33.11 -44.53 49.33
CA SER A 3 32.40 -43.30 49.04
C SER A 3 33.25 -42.04 49.16
N SER A 4 32.98 -41.06 48.31
CA SER A 4 33.09 -39.65 48.66
C SER A 4 31.73 -39.00 48.44
N GLU A 5 30.98 -38.92 49.53
CA GLU A 5 29.91 -37.95 49.78
C GLU A 5 30.61 -36.58 49.96
N THR A 6 30.17 -35.46 49.37
CA THR A 6 29.22 -34.54 50.03
C THR A 6 28.83 -33.37 49.09
N LYS A 7 27.54 -33.31 48.75
CA LYS A 7 26.60 -32.17 48.68
C LYS A 7 26.63 -31.11 47.52
N PRO A 8 25.51 -30.97 46.75
CA PRO A 8 25.15 -29.87 45.83
C PRO A 8 24.23 -28.83 46.52
N PRO A 9 23.55 -27.89 45.84
CA PRO A 9 23.81 -27.09 44.62
C PRO A 9 23.83 -25.56 44.95
N GLU A 10 24.37 -24.70 44.08
CA GLU A 10 23.96 -23.28 44.09
C GLU A 10 23.75 -22.77 42.66
N PRO A 11 22.62 -22.09 42.39
CA PRO A 11 22.14 -21.79 41.06
C PRO A 11 22.55 -20.38 40.60
N GLU A 12 22.25 -20.15 39.32
CA GLU A 12 22.08 -18.85 38.66
C GLU A 12 23.32 -18.14 38.06
N PRO A 13 23.11 -17.37 36.97
CA PRO A 13 21.82 -17.01 36.36
C PRO A 13 21.65 -17.55 34.95
N GLU A 14 20.44 -18.05 34.69
CA GLU A 14 19.75 -17.78 33.45
C GLU A 14 19.94 -16.29 33.12
N GLU A 15 20.66 -15.98 32.03
CA GLU A 15 20.45 -14.70 31.36
C GLU A 15 19.05 -14.74 30.78
N LYS A 16 18.14 -14.32 31.66
CA LYS A 16 16.88 -13.64 31.41
C LYS A 16 16.67 -13.37 29.93
N LYS A 17 15.67 -14.07 29.39
CA LYS A 17 14.66 -13.44 28.55
C LYS A 17 14.39 -12.03 29.09
N LYS A 18 15.01 -11.03 28.47
CA LYS A 18 14.51 -9.68 28.50
C LYS A 18 13.38 -9.63 27.49
N ASP A 19 12.18 -9.88 28.01
CA ASP A 19 11.00 -9.17 27.56
C ASP A 19 11.29 -7.65 27.70
N GLU A 20 11.89 -7.07 26.67
CA GLU A 20 11.85 -5.63 26.40
C GLU A 20 10.94 -5.43 25.19
N LYS A 21 9.79 -4.80 25.43
CA LYS A 21 8.83 -4.18 24.49
C LYS A 21 9.09 -4.39 22.98
N PRO A 22 8.13 -4.89 22.19
CA PRO A 22 8.26 -4.95 20.73
C PRO A 22 7.98 -3.58 20.07
N GLU A 23 8.61 -2.49 20.53
CA GLU A 23 8.31 -1.14 20.01
C GLU A 23 9.41 -0.51 19.14
N ASP A 24 10.65 -1.03 19.12
CA ASP A 24 11.69 -0.50 18.23
C ASP A 24 12.45 -1.61 17.50
N LYS A 25 11.75 -2.30 16.59
CA LYS A 25 12.46 -3.04 15.53
C LYS A 25 13.02 -1.99 14.59
N ILE A 26 14.34 -1.76 14.64
CA ILE A 26 15.09 -0.96 13.67
C ILE A 26 14.64 -1.40 12.26
N LYS A 27 13.90 -0.53 11.59
CA LYS A 27 13.43 -0.78 10.22
C LYS A 27 14.66 -0.75 9.30
N THR A 28 14.88 -1.85 8.58
CA THR A 28 16.02 -2.02 7.68
C THR A 28 15.82 -1.26 6.36
N ASN A 29 16.87 -1.16 5.55
CA ASN A 29 16.76 -0.66 4.18
C ASN A 29 15.69 -1.45 3.40
N ASP A 30 15.78 -2.78 3.38
CA ASP A 30 14.83 -3.66 2.69
C ASP A 30 13.38 -3.46 3.14
N TYR A 31 13.17 -3.16 4.42
CA TYR A 31 11.85 -2.82 4.94
C TYR A 31 11.28 -1.58 4.25
N TRP A 32 12.06 -0.49 4.21
CA TRP A 32 11.61 0.77 3.63
C TRP A 32 11.45 0.67 2.12
N GLN A 33 12.45 0.12 1.41
CA GLN A 33 12.36 -0.09 -0.03
C GLN A 33 11.17 -0.97 -0.41
N GLY A 34 10.93 -2.07 0.32
CA GLY A 34 9.77 -2.93 0.09
C GLY A 34 8.44 -2.21 0.26
N ARG A 35 8.33 -1.35 1.28
CA ARG A 35 7.13 -0.53 1.53
C ARG A 35 6.91 0.49 0.41
N PHE A 36 7.93 1.27 0.06
CA PHE A 36 7.85 2.26 -1.02
C PHE A 36 7.52 1.61 -2.36
N LYS A 37 8.20 0.51 -2.72
CA LYS A 37 7.92 -0.26 -3.93
C LYS A 37 6.49 -0.75 -3.97
N SER A 38 6.01 -1.33 -2.87
CA SER A 38 4.62 -1.82 -2.81
C SER A 38 3.60 -0.70 -2.95
N VAL A 39 3.79 0.46 -2.31
CA VAL A 39 2.82 1.55 -2.39
C VAL A 39 2.86 2.22 -3.76
N ARG A 40 4.04 2.46 -4.33
CA ARG A 40 4.20 2.97 -5.70
C ARG A 40 3.58 2.06 -6.75
N ALA A 41 3.77 0.74 -6.63
CA ALA A 41 3.15 -0.22 -7.54
C ALA A 41 1.62 -0.21 -7.44
N ARG A 42 1.06 -0.06 -6.23
CA ARG A 42 -0.39 0.10 -6.04
C ARG A 42 -0.90 1.41 -6.62
N LEU A 43 -0.13 2.48 -6.51
CA LEU A 43 -0.49 3.79 -7.06
C LEU A 43 -0.53 3.72 -8.58
N ALA A 44 0.53 3.21 -9.21
CA ALA A 44 0.62 3.03 -10.66
C ALA A 44 -0.56 2.20 -11.19
N LYS A 45 -0.89 1.10 -10.51
CA LYS A 45 -2.06 0.28 -10.87
C LYS A 45 -3.38 1.03 -10.73
N ALA A 46 -3.57 1.78 -9.64
CA ALA A 46 -4.79 2.55 -9.43
C ALA A 46 -4.96 3.65 -10.48
N GLU A 47 -3.87 4.32 -10.85
CA GLU A 47 -3.85 5.34 -11.90
C GLU A 47 -4.11 4.74 -13.29
N GLU A 48 -3.54 3.57 -13.60
CA GLU A 48 -3.83 2.84 -14.84
C GLU A 48 -5.31 2.45 -14.95
N GLU A 49 -5.89 1.91 -13.87
CA GLU A 49 -7.32 1.59 -13.83
C GLU A 49 -8.21 2.83 -13.95
N GLN A 50 -7.81 3.95 -13.33
CA GLN A 50 -8.52 5.22 -13.47
C GLN A 50 -8.47 5.70 -14.93
N GLN A 51 -7.28 5.71 -15.54
CA GLN A 51 -7.09 6.16 -16.93
C GLN A 51 -7.93 5.33 -17.90
N LEU A 52 -7.96 4.00 -17.73
CA LEU A 52 -8.79 3.13 -18.55
C LEU A 52 -10.27 3.53 -18.52
N VAL A 53 -10.81 3.82 -17.34
CA VAL A 53 -12.21 4.24 -17.19
C VAL A 53 -12.44 5.63 -17.79
N GLU A 54 -11.48 6.55 -17.67
CA GLU A 54 -11.55 7.88 -18.32
C GLU A 54 -11.58 7.76 -19.85
N ASP A 55 -10.75 6.88 -20.41
CA ASP A 55 -10.68 6.63 -21.86
C ASP A 55 -11.98 6.00 -22.39
N GLU A 56 -12.52 5.01 -21.67
CA GLU A 56 -13.81 4.39 -22.00
C GLU A 56 -14.97 5.40 -21.92
N LEU A 57 -14.98 6.26 -20.90
CA LEU A 57 -15.96 7.32 -20.76
C LEU A 57 -15.87 8.32 -21.91
N ASN A 58 -14.65 8.71 -22.30
CA ASN A 58 -14.43 9.59 -23.44
C ASN A 58 -14.92 8.95 -24.74
N LEU A 59 -14.64 7.67 -24.96
CA LEU A 59 -15.14 6.92 -26.11
C LEU A 59 -16.67 6.92 -26.17
N LEU A 60 -17.35 6.67 -25.05
CA LEU A 60 -18.82 6.69 -24.98
C LEU A 60 -19.40 8.08 -25.29
N ARG A 61 -18.77 9.15 -24.80
CA ARG A 61 -19.17 10.53 -25.11
C ARG A 61 -19.02 10.85 -26.60
N VAL A 62 -17.93 10.40 -27.22
CA VAL A 62 -17.72 10.54 -28.67
C VAL A 62 -18.77 9.75 -29.47
N GLN A 63 -19.11 8.53 -29.04
CA GLN A 63 -20.19 7.75 -29.67
C GLN A 63 -21.54 8.45 -29.55
N GLN A 64 -21.88 8.95 -28.36
CA GLN A 64 -23.12 9.69 -28.11
C GLN A 64 -23.25 10.90 -29.03
N ALA A 65 -22.18 11.67 -29.21
CA ALA A 65 -22.18 12.86 -30.08
C ALA A 65 -22.45 12.54 -31.56
N ARG A 66 -22.22 11.29 -31.99
CA ARG A 66 -22.41 10.83 -33.37
C ARG A 66 -23.71 10.07 -33.58
N GLU A 67 -24.35 9.62 -32.50
CA GLU A 67 -25.56 8.80 -32.55
C GLU A 67 -26.81 9.66 -32.78
N ILE A 68 -27.70 9.21 -33.65
CA ILE A 68 -28.94 9.90 -34.06
C ILE A 68 -30.17 9.10 -33.60
N ALA A 69 -30.05 7.78 -33.44
CA ALA A 69 -31.14 6.93 -32.99
C ALA A 69 -31.44 7.18 -31.49
N PRO A 70 -32.68 7.57 -31.13
CA PRO A 70 -33.01 7.99 -29.76
C PRO A 70 -32.86 6.87 -28.72
N GLU A 71 -33.17 5.62 -29.10
CA GLU A 71 -33.02 4.47 -28.21
C GLU A 71 -31.54 4.20 -27.87
N VAL A 72 -30.66 4.28 -28.87
CA VAL A 72 -29.21 4.11 -28.68
C VAL A 72 -28.63 5.27 -27.87
N GLN A 73 -29.10 6.50 -28.08
CA GLN A 73 -28.71 7.64 -27.25
C GLN A 73 -29.05 7.42 -25.77
N LYS A 74 -30.24 6.88 -25.48
CA LYS A 74 -30.66 6.58 -24.10
C LYS A 74 -29.77 5.50 -23.47
N GLU A 75 -29.43 4.46 -24.21
CA GLU A 75 -28.49 3.43 -23.73
C GLU A 75 -27.10 4.02 -23.46
N LEU A 76 -26.59 4.87 -24.36
CA LEU A 76 -25.29 5.54 -24.20
C LEU A 76 -25.31 6.49 -23.00
N GLN A 77 -26.40 7.21 -22.75
CA GLN A 77 -26.56 8.05 -21.54
C GLN A 77 -26.43 7.21 -20.26
N GLN A 78 -27.08 6.05 -20.21
CA GLN A 78 -26.97 5.15 -19.06
C GLN A 78 -25.53 4.66 -18.87
N LYS A 79 -24.88 4.18 -19.94
CA LYS A 79 -23.48 3.73 -19.89
C LYS A 79 -22.52 4.84 -19.46
N ILE A 80 -22.75 6.08 -19.91
CA ILE A 80 -21.97 7.26 -19.49
C ILE A 80 -22.17 7.54 -18.00
N ALA A 81 -23.41 7.45 -17.49
CA ALA A 81 -23.70 7.63 -16.07
C ALA A 81 -23.00 6.56 -15.23
N ASP A 82 -23.10 5.29 -15.64
CA ASP A 82 -22.46 4.15 -14.95
C ASP A 82 -20.93 4.30 -14.94
N LYS A 83 -20.32 4.63 -16.10
CA LYS A 83 -18.86 4.86 -16.19
C LYS A 83 -18.40 6.09 -15.43
N THR A 84 -19.23 7.13 -15.32
CA THR A 84 -18.93 8.30 -14.50
C THR A 84 -18.90 7.92 -13.01
N ALA A 85 -19.84 7.09 -12.54
CA ALA A 85 -19.82 6.60 -11.16
C ALA A 85 -18.64 5.67 -10.88
N GLU A 86 -18.27 4.82 -11.84
CA GLU A 86 -17.07 3.99 -11.75
C GLU A 86 -15.80 4.84 -11.68
N LEU A 87 -15.71 5.90 -12.49
CA LEU A 87 -14.56 6.81 -12.50
C LEU A 87 -14.35 7.46 -11.13
N GLU A 88 -15.41 7.95 -10.49
CA GLU A 88 -15.33 8.53 -9.15
C GLU A 88 -14.84 7.50 -8.12
N THR A 89 -15.22 6.24 -8.27
CA THR A 89 -14.73 5.14 -7.42
C THR A 89 -13.22 4.90 -7.64
N LYS A 90 -12.76 4.90 -8.90
CA LYS A 90 -11.33 4.75 -9.23
C LYS A 90 -10.50 5.94 -8.75
N ARG A 91 -11.00 7.16 -8.92
CA ARG A 91 -10.37 8.39 -8.37
C ARG A 91 -10.22 8.32 -6.86
N ALA A 92 -11.27 7.93 -6.15
CA ALA A 92 -11.20 7.75 -4.70
C ALA A 92 -10.18 6.69 -4.29
N ALA A 93 -10.05 5.61 -5.06
CA ALA A 93 -9.03 4.59 -4.84
C ALA A 93 -7.60 5.12 -5.05
N SER A 94 -7.34 5.81 -6.17
CA SER A 94 -6.05 6.45 -6.45
C SER A 94 -5.67 7.45 -5.37
N GLU A 95 -6.59 8.33 -4.96
CA GLU A 95 -6.37 9.30 -3.90
C GLU A 95 -6.08 8.65 -2.54
N LYS A 96 -6.72 7.52 -2.24
CA LYS A 96 -6.42 6.74 -1.03
C LYS A 96 -4.99 6.19 -1.05
N VAL A 97 -4.51 5.72 -2.21
CA VAL A 97 -3.15 5.21 -2.33
C VAL A 97 -2.11 6.34 -2.31
N LYS A 98 -2.41 7.51 -2.90
CA LYS A 98 -1.57 8.71 -2.76
C LYS A 98 -1.41 9.12 -1.31
N LYS A 99 -2.50 9.20 -0.55
CA LYS A 99 -2.43 9.47 0.90
C LYS A 99 -1.59 8.44 1.65
N ALA A 100 -1.69 7.16 1.30
CA ALA A 100 -0.86 6.13 1.91
C ALA A 100 0.64 6.28 1.56
N LEU A 101 0.96 6.83 0.38
CA LEU A 101 2.33 7.19 0.02
C LEU A 101 2.82 8.38 0.84
N ASP A 102 2.02 9.44 0.94
CA ASP A 102 2.34 10.63 1.75
C ASP A 102 2.55 10.26 3.23
N GLU A 103 1.68 9.43 3.79
CA GLU A 103 1.80 8.91 5.15
C GLU A 103 3.09 8.10 5.33
N LEU A 104 3.45 7.27 4.34
CA LEU A 104 4.69 6.49 4.35
C LEU A 104 5.92 7.41 4.28
N GLU A 105 5.88 8.48 3.49
CA GLU A 105 6.96 9.47 3.41
C GLU A 105 7.14 10.20 4.75
N GLU A 106 6.05 10.58 5.41
CA GLU A 106 6.11 11.20 6.74
C GLU A 106 6.62 10.23 7.80
N GLU A 107 6.20 8.95 7.75
CA GLU A 107 6.72 7.89 8.63
C GLU A 107 8.23 7.68 8.42
N PHE A 108 8.67 7.70 7.16
CA PHE A 108 10.06 7.56 6.77
C PHE A 108 10.91 8.73 7.26
N LYS A 109 10.46 9.99 7.05
CA LYS A 109 11.15 11.19 7.55
C LYS A 109 11.30 11.15 9.08
N LYS A 110 10.26 10.75 9.81
CA LYS A 110 10.28 10.62 11.28
C LYS A 110 11.21 9.52 11.77
N SER A 111 11.49 8.52 10.95
CA SER A 111 12.38 7.42 11.32
C SER A 111 13.87 7.79 11.33
N GLY A 112 14.25 8.90 10.70
CA GLY A 112 15.65 9.28 10.53
C GLY A 112 16.45 8.35 9.59
N ALA A 113 15.76 7.49 8.83
CA ALA A 113 16.38 6.62 7.84
C ALA A 113 17.06 7.42 6.71
N PRO A 114 18.21 6.96 6.18
CA PRO A 114 18.87 7.61 5.04
C PRO A 114 17.96 7.72 3.82
N GLU A 115 17.90 8.90 3.19
CA GLU A 115 17.00 9.19 2.06
C GLU A 115 17.09 8.18 0.90
N GLU A 116 18.29 7.65 0.65
CA GLU A 116 18.54 6.61 -0.37
C GLU A 116 17.68 5.35 -0.17
N TRP A 117 17.23 5.04 1.05
CA TRP A 117 16.38 3.88 1.33
C TRP A 117 14.93 4.06 0.87
N SER A 118 14.51 5.30 0.55
CA SER A 118 13.21 5.58 -0.09
C SER A 118 13.24 5.40 -1.61
N LYS A 119 14.43 5.36 -2.20
CA LYS A 119 14.64 5.13 -3.63
C LYS A 119 14.64 3.62 -3.89
N ALA A 120 13.43 3.05 -3.99
CA ALA A 120 13.25 1.74 -4.60
C ALA A 120 13.04 1.91 -6.12
N GLU A 121 13.93 1.30 -6.90
CA GLU A 121 13.76 1.07 -8.36
C GLU A 121 12.73 -0.05 -8.66
#